data_AF-A0A383F711-F1
#
_entry.id   AF-A0A383F711-F1
#
_cell.length_a   1.000
_cell.length_b   1.000
_cell.length_c   1.000
_cell.angle_alpha   90.00
_cell.angle_beta   90.00
_cell.angle_gamma   90.00
#
_symmetry.space_group_name_H-M   'P 1'
#
loop_
_entity.id
_entity.type
_entity.pdbx_description
1 polymer ?
#
loop_
_entity_poly.entity_id
_entity_poly.type
_entity_poly.pdbx_seq_one_letter_code
_entity_poly.pdbx_strand_id
1 'polypeptide(L)'
;NAVMVHVSTSLEVCEERDAKGLYAKARSGEISNFTGVTDPFDTPNCAHLSLDSSGGDGKSVDELVDQLAYLFEKPKGVLLPGRWQPLHVGHEWLIQQEIDQGKRVIVGIRDTPVSESDPYSAQMRKRMIEHRYQGENVEAWIMPDIEAVSYGRKVGYEIREAEDIPVEVFKISATGVRGGNRANVSAKVMEFMIREGIWDGQ
;
A
#
# COMPACT_ATOMS: atom_id res chain seq x y z
N ASN A 1 18.33 2.73 3.02
CA ASN A 1 18.25 1.55 2.13
C ASN A 1 19.02 1.86 0.86
N ALA A 2 19.98 1.01 0.51
CA ALA A 2 20.67 1.06 -0.79
C ALA A 2 20.12 -0.10 -1.64
N VAL A 3 19.94 0.14 -2.94
CA VAL A 3 19.47 -0.86 -3.92
C VAL A 3 20.60 -1.10 -4.91
N MET A 4 20.94 -2.36 -5.15
CA MET A 4 21.94 -2.75 -6.16
C MET A 4 21.23 -3.15 -7.44
N VAL A 5 21.51 -2.47 -8.55
CA VAL A 5 20.92 -2.72 -9.86
C VAL A 5 22.01 -3.15 -10.84
N HIS A 6 21.79 -4.26 -11.54
CA HIS A 6 22.66 -4.71 -12.61
C HIS A 6 22.06 -4.30 -13.96
N VAL A 7 22.77 -3.47 -14.72
CA VAL A 7 22.35 -3.07 -16.07
C VAL A 7 23.10 -3.96 -17.06
N SER A 8 22.38 -4.87 -17.70
CA SER A 8 22.92 -5.95 -18.52
C SER A 8 22.70 -5.69 -20.01
N THR A 9 23.77 -5.78 -20.78
CA THR A 9 23.75 -5.75 -22.25
C THR A 9 24.84 -6.69 -22.75
N SER A 10 24.61 -7.34 -23.90
CA SER A 10 25.62 -8.19 -24.52
C SER A 10 26.80 -7.38 -25.05
N LEU A 11 27.96 -8.03 -25.17
CA LEU A 11 29.16 -7.37 -25.65
C LEU A 11 28.98 -6.82 -27.07
N GLU A 12 28.30 -7.58 -27.92
CA GLU A 12 28.05 -7.23 -29.33
C GLU A 12 27.27 -5.92 -29.46
N VAL A 13 26.23 -5.74 -28.64
CA VAL A 13 25.43 -4.51 -28.63
C VAL A 13 26.22 -3.33 -28.06
N CYS A 14 27.09 -3.58 -27.07
CA CYS A 14 28.00 -2.57 -26.56
C CYS A 14 29.04 -2.13 -27.61
N GLU A 15 29.58 -3.07 -28.39
CA GLU A 15 30.50 -2.81 -29.50
C GLU A 15 29.81 -2.03 -30.63
N GLU A 16 28.57 -2.38 -30.97
CA GLU A 16 27.76 -1.65 -31.96
C GLU A 16 27.55 -0.19 -31.57
N ARG A 17 27.37 0.08 -30.27
CA ARG A 17 27.13 1.43 -29.71
C ARG A 17 28.41 2.17 -29.33
N ASP A 18 29.59 1.67 -29.72
CA ASP A 18 30.89 2.21 -29.31
C ASP A 18 31.22 3.56 -29.96
N ALA A 19 30.69 4.64 -29.40
CA ALA A 19 30.93 5.99 -29.88
C ALA A 19 32.41 6.44 -29.77
N LYS A 20 33.24 5.74 -28.98
CA LYS A 20 34.63 6.14 -28.67
C LYS A 20 35.68 5.23 -29.31
N GLY A 21 35.26 4.14 -29.95
CA GLY A 21 36.16 3.15 -30.53
C GLY A 21 37.01 2.40 -29.48
N LEU A 22 36.54 2.31 -28.23
CA LEU A 22 37.27 1.64 -27.15
C LEU A 22 37.30 0.12 -27.33
N TYR A 23 36.22 -0.48 -27.80
CA TYR A 23 36.16 -1.91 -28.04
C TYR A 23 37.06 -2.31 -29.21
N ALA A 24 37.11 -1.51 -30.28
CA ALA A 24 38.01 -1.74 -31.40
C ALA A 24 39.49 -1.71 -30.95
N LYS A 25 39.86 -0.76 -30.09
CA LYS A 25 41.20 -0.67 -29.49
C LYS A 25 41.51 -1.83 -28.54
N ALA A 26 40.52 -2.29 -27.77
CA ALA A 26 40.68 -3.47 -26.93
C ALA A 26 40.90 -4.73 -27.79
N ARG A 27 40.18 -4.88 -28.90
CA ARG A 27 40.34 -5.98 -29.86
C ARG A 27 41.68 -5.93 -30.61
N SER A 28 42.21 -4.74 -30.89
CA SER A 28 43.53 -4.57 -31.50
C SER A 28 44.70 -4.75 -30.51
N GLY A 29 44.41 -4.88 -29.21
CA GLY A 29 45.41 -5.01 -28.15
C GLY A 29 46.04 -3.68 -27.70
N GLU A 30 45.54 -2.54 -28.17
CA GLU A 30 45.97 -1.21 -27.71
C GLU A 30 45.51 -0.90 -26.28
N ILE A 31 44.40 -1.51 -25.83
CA ILE A 31 43.90 -1.43 -24.46
C ILE A 31 43.91 -2.83 -23.84
N SER A 32 44.72 -3.01 -22.79
CA SER A 32 44.74 -4.23 -21.97
C SER A 32 43.69 -4.16 -20.86
N ASN A 33 43.37 -5.34 -20.29
CA ASN A 33 42.48 -5.49 -19.13
C ASN A 33 41.09 -4.88 -19.35
N PHE A 34 40.53 -5.10 -20.55
CA PHE A 34 39.24 -4.57 -20.94
C PHE A 34 38.15 -5.61 -20.67
N THR A 35 37.32 -5.33 -19.67
CA THR A 35 36.25 -6.22 -19.21
C THR A 35 35.29 -6.60 -20.35
N GLY A 36 35.02 -7.90 -20.47
CA GLY A 36 34.22 -8.49 -21.54
C GLY A 36 35.01 -8.84 -22.81
N VAL A 37 36.22 -8.30 -23.01
CA VAL A 37 37.05 -8.56 -24.20
C VAL A 37 38.33 -9.31 -23.85
N THR A 38 39.22 -8.67 -23.09
CA THR A 38 40.51 -9.25 -22.67
C THR A 38 40.52 -9.68 -21.21
N ASP A 39 39.54 -9.19 -20.42
CA ASP A 39 39.27 -9.62 -19.05
C ASP A 39 37.83 -10.17 -18.90
N PRO A 40 37.57 -11.17 -18.05
CA PRO A 40 36.22 -11.68 -17.81
C PRO A 40 35.34 -10.66 -17.08
N PHE A 41 34.02 -10.72 -17.33
CA PHE A 41 33.02 -10.01 -16.53
C PHE A 41 32.32 -10.99 -15.58
N ASP A 42 32.35 -10.69 -14.29
CA ASP A 42 31.61 -11.45 -13.27
C ASP A 42 30.26 -10.79 -13.01
N THR A 43 29.18 -11.52 -13.33
CA THR A 43 27.81 -11.02 -13.10
C THR A 43 27.52 -10.93 -11.60
N PRO A 44 26.88 -9.86 -11.10
CA PRO A 44 26.57 -9.73 -9.67
C PRO A 44 25.57 -10.78 -9.18
N ASN A 45 25.95 -11.53 -8.13
CA ASN A 45 25.08 -12.55 -7.52
C ASN A 45 23.97 -11.97 -6.63
N CYS A 46 24.05 -10.69 -6.25
CA CYS A 46 23.17 -10.06 -5.27
C CYS A 46 22.50 -8.77 -5.76
N ALA A 47 22.29 -8.66 -7.08
CA ALA A 47 21.48 -7.59 -7.64
C ALA A 47 20.02 -7.72 -7.15
N HIS A 48 19.44 -6.61 -6.70
CA HIS A 48 18.02 -6.53 -6.33
C HIS A 48 17.14 -6.52 -7.58
N LEU A 49 17.66 -5.97 -8.68
CA LEU A 49 17.03 -5.93 -9.99
C LEU A 49 18.10 -6.01 -11.07
N SER A 50 17.82 -6.76 -12.14
CA SER A 50 18.63 -6.77 -13.36
C SER A 50 17.81 -6.15 -14.49
N LEU A 51 18.35 -5.13 -15.13
CA LEU A 51 17.75 -4.40 -16.24
C LEU A 51 18.40 -4.85 -17.54
N ASP A 52 17.60 -5.22 -18.54
CA ASP A 52 18.12 -5.58 -19.87
C ASP A 52 18.16 -4.33 -20.76
N SER A 53 19.35 -3.80 -21.01
CA SER A 53 19.59 -2.63 -21.86
C SER A 53 20.03 -3.00 -23.29
N SER A 54 19.63 -4.17 -23.78
CA SER A 54 19.82 -4.55 -25.20
C SER A 54 19.08 -3.63 -26.17
N GLY A 55 18.05 -2.91 -25.73
CA GLY A 55 17.29 -1.95 -26.56
C GLY A 55 16.35 -2.60 -27.58
N GLY A 56 15.94 -3.86 -27.36
CA GLY A 56 14.83 -4.48 -28.09
C GLY A 56 13.46 -3.96 -27.63
N ASP A 57 12.40 -4.53 -28.20
CA ASP A 57 11.02 -4.20 -27.82
C ASP A 57 10.81 -4.41 -26.30
N GLY A 58 10.22 -3.42 -25.62
CA GLY A 58 10.01 -3.45 -24.17
C GLY A 58 11.24 -3.08 -23.33
N LYS A 59 12.33 -2.60 -23.95
CA LYS A 59 13.62 -2.31 -23.30
C LYS A 59 14.15 -0.90 -23.61
N SER A 60 13.23 0.04 -23.83
CA SER A 60 13.58 1.46 -23.93
C SER A 60 14.07 2.00 -22.58
N VAL A 61 14.75 3.15 -22.59
CA VAL A 61 15.22 3.79 -21.36
C VAL A 61 14.05 4.07 -20.42
N ASP A 62 12.92 4.54 -20.94
CA ASP A 62 11.74 4.88 -20.13
C ASP A 62 11.16 3.63 -19.45
N GLU A 63 11.06 2.50 -20.16
CA GLU A 63 10.58 1.24 -19.58
C GLU A 63 11.53 0.67 -18.50
N LEU A 64 12.84 0.86 -18.68
CA LEU A 64 13.82 0.47 -17.65
C LEU A 64 13.78 1.40 -16.44
N VAL A 65 13.46 2.69 -16.63
CA VAL A 65 13.24 3.65 -15.54
C VAL A 65 11.95 3.32 -14.78
N ASP A 66 10.88 2.93 -15.47
CA ASP A 66 9.63 2.48 -14.83
C ASP A 66 9.85 1.22 -13.98
N GLN A 67 10.70 0.29 -14.46
CA GLN A 67 11.16 -0.84 -13.67
C GLN A 67 12.02 -0.42 -12.45
N LEU A 68 12.59 0.77 -12.40
CA LEU A 68 13.25 1.23 -11.18
C LEU A 68 12.29 1.96 -10.24
N ALA A 69 11.31 2.66 -10.79
CA ALA A 69 10.37 3.48 -10.03
C ALA A 69 9.67 2.68 -8.93
N TYR A 70 9.28 1.43 -9.19
CA TYR A 70 8.61 0.57 -8.20
C TYR A 70 9.45 0.33 -6.93
N LEU A 71 10.79 0.36 -7.02
CA LEU A 71 11.68 0.16 -5.88
C LEU A 71 11.73 1.37 -4.94
N PHE A 72 11.31 2.54 -5.43
CA PHE A 72 11.34 3.80 -4.70
C PHE A 72 9.95 4.32 -4.36
N GLU A 73 8.90 3.80 -5.00
CA GLU A 73 7.52 4.08 -4.63
C GLU A 73 7.18 3.47 -3.28
N LYS A 74 7.00 4.34 -2.28
CA LYS A 74 6.41 3.92 -1.01
C LYS A 74 4.92 3.68 -1.23
N PRO A 75 4.36 2.55 -0.77
CA PRO A 75 2.94 2.28 -0.92
C PRO A 75 2.15 3.40 -0.24
N LYS A 76 1.35 4.10 -1.03
CA LYS A 76 0.42 5.11 -0.53
C LYS A 76 -0.75 4.39 0.13
N GLY A 77 -1.26 5.00 1.19
CA GLY A 77 -2.42 4.48 1.89
C GLY A 77 -3.54 5.50 1.99
N VAL A 78 -4.76 4.99 2.15
CA VAL A 78 -5.97 5.80 2.29
C VAL A 78 -6.33 5.84 3.77
N LEU A 79 -6.30 7.04 4.37
CA LEU A 79 -6.69 7.22 5.77
C LEU A 79 -8.18 7.48 5.87
N LEU A 80 -8.87 6.62 6.61
CA LEU A 80 -10.27 6.79 7.00
C LEU A 80 -10.29 7.04 8.51
N PRO A 81 -10.42 8.29 8.98
CA PRO A 81 -10.49 8.60 10.41
C PRO A 81 -11.94 8.53 10.93
N GLY A 82 -12.13 8.02 12.15
CA GLY A 82 -13.46 7.88 12.72
C GLY A 82 -13.48 7.41 14.18
N ARG A 83 -14.68 7.38 14.76
CA ARG A 83 -14.92 6.83 16.10
C ARG A 83 -15.16 5.33 16.09
N TRP A 84 -15.80 4.76 15.06
CA TRP A 84 -16.01 3.31 14.93
C TRP A 84 -16.71 2.66 16.15
N GLN A 85 -17.84 3.21 16.60
CA GLN A 85 -18.53 2.85 17.86
C GLN A 85 -19.88 2.10 17.67
N PRO A 86 -19.92 0.84 17.18
CA PRO A 86 -18.82 -0.02 16.76
C PRO A 86 -18.55 0.07 15.24
N LEU A 87 -17.65 -0.77 14.72
CA LEU A 87 -17.59 -1.05 13.28
C LEU A 87 -18.92 -1.68 12.83
N HIS A 88 -19.47 -1.22 11.71
CA HIS A 88 -20.78 -1.64 11.20
C HIS A 88 -20.77 -1.64 9.67
N VAL A 89 -21.76 -2.24 9.01
CA VAL A 89 -21.69 -2.46 7.56
C VAL A 89 -21.60 -1.17 6.73
N GLY A 90 -22.14 -0.05 7.22
CA GLY A 90 -21.91 1.27 6.59
C GLY A 90 -20.43 1.70 6.56
N HIS A 91 -19.69 1.47 7.64
CA HIS A 91 -18.25 1.69 7.69
C HIS A 91 -17.50 0.70 6.78
N GLU A 92 -17.94 -0.57 6.78
CA GLU A 92 -17.34 -1.60 5.94
C GLU A 92 -17.52 -1.29 4.45
N TRP A 93 -18.66 -0.74 4.04
CA TRP A 93 -18.89 -0.31 2.66
C TRP A 93 -17.83 0.71 2.21
N LEU A 94 -17.55 1.74 3.02
CA LEU A 94 -16.52 2.75 2.73
C LEU A 94 -15.13 2.12 2.61
N ILE A 95 -14.76 1.24 3.54
CA ILE A 95 -13.45 0.57 3.53
C ILE A 95 -13.33 -0.36 2.33
N GLN A 96 -14.41 -1.08 1.97
CA GLN A 96 -14.44 -2.02 0.84
C GLN A 96 -14.23 -1.32 -0.50
N GLN A 97 -14.76 -0.10 -0.70
CA GLN A 97 -14.53 0.66 -1.94
C GLN A 97 -13.04 0.90 -2.23
N GLU A 98 -12.23 1.11 -1.20
CA GLU A 98 -10.78 1.31 -1.35
C GLU A 98 -10.04 -0.03 -1.51
N ILE A 99 -10.48 -1.09 -0.82
CA ILE A 99 -9.93 -2.45 -0.97
C ILE A 99 -10.15 -2.98 -2.38
N ASP A 100 -11.34 -2.78 -2.95
CA ASP A 100 -11.70 -3.23 -4.30
C ASP A 100 -10.82 -2.57 -5.38
N GLN A 101 -10.25 -1.40 -5.08
CA GLN A 101 -9.27 -0.70 -5.92
C GLN A 101 -7.81 -1.13 -5.62
N GLY A 102 -7.61 -2.17 -4.81
CA GLY A 102 -6.30 -2.68 -4.42
C GLY A 102 -5.51 -1.73 -3.51
N LYS A 103 -6.17 -0.77 -2.85
CA LYS A 103 -5.48 0.23 -2.01
C LYS A 103 -5.10 -0.37 -0.65
N ARG A 104 -4.01 0.14 -0.08
CA ARG A 104 -3.71 -0.02 1.35
C ARG A 104 -4.60 0.93 2.15
N VAL A 105 -5.39 0.41 3.08
CA VAL A 105 -6.33 1.21 3.89
C VAL A 105 -5.80 1.36 5.32
N ILE A 106 -5.87 2.58 5.85
CA ILE A 106 -5.58 2.88 7.25
C ILE A 106 -6.86 3.34 7.90
N VAL A 107 -7.38 2.55 8.83
CA VAL A 107 -8.52 2.91 9.69
C VAL A 107 -7.99 3.64 10.91
N GLY A 108 -8.14 4.97 10.91
CA GLY A 108 -7.76 5.86 11.99
C GLY A 108 -8.81 5.89 13.09
N ILE A 109 -8.49 5.36 14.27
CA ILE A 109 -9.39 5.20 15.41
C ILE A 109 -9.14 6.35 16.38
N ARG A 110 -10.09 7.27 16.50
CA ARG A 110 -10.03 8.35 17.49
C ARG A 110 -10.09 7.80 18.91
N ASP A 111 -9.12 8.16 19.74
CA ASP A 111 -9.04 7.77 21.14
C ASP A 111 -9.92 8.67 22.01
N THR A 112 -11.22 8.39 21.99
CA THR A 112 -12.24 9.08 22.79
C THR A 112 -12.45 8.37 24.14
N PRO A 113 -12.75 9.11 25.22
CA PRO A 113 -13.17 8.51 26.48
C PRO A 113 -14.37 7.57 26.30
N VAL A 114 -14.44 6.53 27.15
CA VAL A 114 -15.59 5.62 27.16
C VAL A 114 -16.78 6.31 27.83
N SER A 115 -17.94 6.23 27.20
CA SER A 115 -19.20 6.81 27.68
C SER A 115 -20.39 5.97 27.21
N GLU A 116 -21.62 6.34 27.59
CA GLU A 116 -22.83 5.69 27.06
C GLU A 116 -22.97 5.84 25.53
N SER A 117 -22.55 6.98 24.97
CA SER A 117 -22.57 7.22 23.52
C SER A 117 -21.41 6.54 22.79
N ASP A 118 -20.30 6.28 23.50
CA ASP A 118 -19.04 5.76 22.99
C ASP A 118 -18.57 4.59 23.88
N PRO A 119 -19.28 3.44 23.88
CA PRO A 119 -19.09 2.40 24.89
C PRO A 119 -17.81 1.56 24.71
N TYR A 120 -17.16 1.61 23.54
CA TYR A 120 -16.00 0.78 23.24
C TYR A 120 -14.70 1.58 23.29
N SER A 121 -13.71 1.09 24.04
CA SER A 121 -12.37 1.68 24.07
C SER A 121 -11.70 1.63 22.69
N ALA A 122 -10.72 2.51 22.44
CA ALA A 122 -9.97 2.50 21.18
C ALA A 122 -9.28 1.16 20.91
N GLN A 123 -8.79 0.50 21.96
CA GLN A 123 -8.20 -0.84 21.87
C GLN A 123 -9.23 -1.91 21.48
N MET A 124 -10.44 -1.85 22.02
CA MET A 124 -11.51 -2.78 21.64
C MET A 124 -11.88 -2.62 20.16
N ARG A 125 -12.07 -1.36 19.73
CA ARG A 125 -12.37 -1.03 18.32
C ARG A 125 -11.25 -1.46 17.38
N LYS A 126 -9.98 -1.27 17.79
CA LYS A 126 -8.82 -1.74 17.03
C LYS A 126 -8.85 -3.24 16.79
N ARG A 127 -9.00 -4.03 17.86
CA ARG A 127 -9.09 -5.49 17.75
C ARG A 127 -10.27 -5.94 16.89
N MET A 128 -11.40 -5.24 16.97
CA MET A 128 -12.58 -5.51 16.14
C MET A 128 -12.29 -5.30 14.65
N ILE A 129 -11.63 -4.20 14.28
CA ILE A 129 -11.24 -3.88 12.91
C ILE A 129 -10.19 -4.88 12.41
N GLU A 130 -9.15 -5.16 13.20
CA GLU A 130 -8.10 -6.13 12.84
C GLU A 130 -8.67 -7.54 12.64
N HIS A 131 -9.64 -7.96 13.45
CA HIS A 131 -10.32 -9.23 13.26
C HIS A 131 -11.17 -9.25 11.99
N ARG A 132 -11.92 -8.18 11.69
CA ARG A 132 -12.77 -8.10 10.49
C ARG A 132 -11.96 -8.20 9.21
N TYR A 133 -10.81 -7.52 9.16
CA TYR A 133 -9.97 -7.40 7.97
C TYR A 133 -8.73 -8.30 8.02
N GLN A 134 -8.74 -9.35 8.83
CA GLN A 134 -7.64 -10.31 8.89
C GLN A 134 -7.38 -10.89 7.49
N GLY A 135 -6.15 -10.71 6.99
CA GLY A 135 -5.72 -11.15 5.65
C GLY A 135 -5.92 -10.13 4.54
N GLU A 136 -6.48 -8.95 4.84
CA GLU A 136 -6.65 -7.86 3.88
C GLU A 136 -5.61 -6.75 4.13
N ASN A 137 -5.40 -5.85 3.14
CA ASN A 137 -4.42 -4.77 3.24
C ASN A 137 -4.96 -3.56 4.03
N VAL A 138 -5.39 -3.83 5.26
CA VAL A 138 -6.03 -2.87 6.17
C VAL A 138 -5.26 -2.81 7.48
N GLU A 139 -4.93 -1.60 7.92
CA GLU A 139 -4.28 -1.35 9.20
C GLU A 139 -5.14 -0.48 10.11
N ALA A 140 -5.16 -0.79 11.40
CA ALA A 140 -5.91 -0.03 12.40
C ALA A 140 -4.96 0.78 13.29
N TRP A 141 -5.06 2.11 13.23
CA TRP A 141 -4.19 3.03 13.96
C TRP A 141 -4.98 3.77 15.02
N ILE A 142 -4.58 3.66 16.29
CA ILE A 142 -5.15 4.51 17.33
C ILE A 142 -4.49 5.89 17.22
N MET A 143 -5.35 6.90 17.09
CA MET A 143 -4.97 8.29 16.94
C MET A 143 -5.47 9.06 18.18
N PRO A 144 -4.80 10.15 18.59
CA PRO A 144 -5.38 11.10 19.52
C PRO A 144 -6.78 11.52 19.07
N ASP A 145 -7.62 11.95 20.00
CA ASP A 145 -8.88 12.54 19.60
C ASP A 145 -8.62 13.78 18.73
N ILE A 146 -9.20 13.81 17.53
CA ILE A 146 -8.91 14.85 16.53
C ILE A 146 -10.04 15.88 16.52
N GLU A 147 -9.66 17.15 16.62
CA GLU A 147 -10.57 18.28 16.51
C GLU A 147 -10.79 18.69 15.04
N ALA A 148 -9.70 18.79 14.27
CA ALA A 148 -9.75 19.20 12.88
C ALA A 148 -8.63 18.55 12.06
N VAL A 149 -8.85 18.41 10.75
CA VAL A 149 -7.83 18.06 9.76
C VAL A 149 -7.53 19.29 8.92
N SER A 150 -6.38 19.93 9.18
CA SER A 150 -5.90 21.09 8.42
C SER A 150 -4.87 20.64 7.37
N TYR A 151 -4.99 21.15 6.15
CA TYR A 151 -4.09 20.81 5.04
C TYR A 151 -3.65 22.06 4.27
N GLY A 152 -2.43 22.02 3.73
CA GLY A 152 -1.81 23.11 2.98
C GLY A 152 -2.00 23.01 1.46
N ARG A 153 -1.28 23.87 0.73
CA ARG A 153 -1.19 23.77 -0.74
C ARG A 153 -0.23 22.65 -1.13
N LYS A 154 -0.57 21.87 -2.17
CA LYS A 154 0.29 20.82 -2.74
C LYS A 154 0.72 19.74 -1.73
N VAL A 155 -0.18 19.32 -0.84
CA VAL A 155 0.09 18.32 0.22
C VAL A 155 0.39 16.90 -0.29
N GLY A 156 0.21 16.63 -1.58
CA GLY A 156 0.56 15.33 -2.18
C GLY A 156 -0.45 14.21 -1.92
N TYR A 157 -1.61 14.55 -1.35
CA TYR A 157 -2.77 13.66 -1.21
C TYR A 157 -4.06 14.41 -1.55
N GLU A 158 -5.10 13.63 -1.83
CA GLU A 158 -6.45 14.12 -2.12
C GLU A 158 -7.32 14.04 -0.86
N ILE A 159 -8.23 15.01 -0.70
CA ILE A 159 -9.33 14.94 0.28
C ILE A 159 -10.56 14.47 -0.47
N ARG A 160 -11.09 13.31 -0.10
CA ARG A 160 -12.26 12.70 -0.73
C ARG A 160 -13.41 12.65 0.27
N GLU A 161 -14.59 13.08 -0.17
CA GLU A 161 -15.85 12.82 0.49
C GLU A 161 -16.51 11.63 -0.23
N ALA A 162 -17.18 10.75 0.51
CA ALA A 162 -17.87 9.62 -0.10
C ALA A 162 -19.17 10.10 -0.76
N GLU A 163 -19.21 10.06 -2.08
CA GLU A 163 -20.39 10.37 -2.90
C GLU A 163 -21.21 9.10 -3.16
N ASP A 164 -22.47 9.26 -3.54
CA ASP A 164 -23.37 8.17 -3.98
C ASP A 164 -23.52 6.97 -3.01
N ILE A 165 -23.43 7.23 -1.70
CA ILE A 165 -23.69 6.21 -0.67
C ILE A 165 -25.12 5.67 -0.84
N PRO A 166 -25.31 4.36 -1.06
CA PRO A 166 -26.64 3.78 -1.19
C PRO A 166 -27.53 4.13 0.02
N VAL A 167 -28.81 4.41 -0.22
CA VAL A 167 -29.73 4.92 0.83
C VAL A 167 -29.81 3.97 2.01
N GLU A 168 -29.79 2.67 1.76
CA GLU A 168 -29.76 1.61 2.75
C GLU A 168 -28.49 1.64 3.61
N VAL A 169 -27.33 1.94 3.01
CA VAL A 169 -26.04 2.07 3.70
C VAL A 169 -26.02 3.36 4.53
N PHE A 170 -26.51 4.47 3.96
CA PHE A 170 -26.59 5.77 4.62
C PHE A 170 -27.48 5.76 5.86
N LYS A 171 -28.55 4.97 5.86
CA LYS A 171 -29.47 4.84 7.01
C LYS A 171 -28.87 4.06 8.19
N ILE A 172 -27.74 3.40 8.01
CA ILE A 172 -27.11 2.58 9.05
C ILE A 172 -26.38 3.48 10.03
N SER A 173 -26.85 3.50 11.27
CA SER A 173 -26.25 4.29 12.34
C SER A 173 -25.66 3.41 13.42
N ALA A 174 -24.53 3.86 13.95
CA ALA A 174 -23.91 3.30 15.15
C ALA A 174 -24.88 3.23 16.34
N THR A 175 -25.80 4.19 16.47
CA THR A 175 -26.87 4.20 17.49
C THR A 175 -27.80 3.01 17.35
N GLY A 176 -28.21 2.66 16.13
CA GLY A 176 -29.04 1.48 15.88
C GLY A 176 -28.33 0.17 16.26
N VAL A 177 -27.03 0.07 15.98
CA VAL A 177 -26.22 -1.10 16.37
C VAL A 177 -26.11 -1.23 17.89
N ARG A 178 -25.83 -0.12 18.60
CA ARG A 178 -25.77 -0.12 20.08
C ARG A 178 -27.10 -0.50 20.72
N GLY A 179 -28.22 -0.16 20.08
CA GLY A 179 -29.57 -0.58 20.48
C GLY A 179 -29.92 -2.03 20.14
N GLY A 180 -28.97 -2.84 19.65
CA GLY A 180 -29.15 -4.26 19.38
C GLY A 180 -29.63 -4.58 17.96
N ASN A 181 -29.62 -3.64 17.01
CA ASN A 181 -29.92 -3.96 15.61
C ASN A 181 -28.74 -4.69 14.95
N ARG A 182 -28.77 -6.01 15.09
CA ARG A 182 -27.71 -6.94 14.64
C ARG A 182 -27.58 -7.02 13.12
N ALA A 183 -28.61 -6.66 12.36
CA ALA A 183 -28.56 -6.66 10.89
C ALA A 183 -27.55 -5.65 10.32
N ASN A 184 -27.14 -4.68 11.13
CA ASN A 184 -26.21 -3.63 10.73
C ASN A 184 -24.73 -4.00 10.97
N VAL A 185 -24.44 -5.23 11.38
CA VAL A 185 -23.09 -5.71 11.69
C VAL A 185 -22.79 -6.96 10.85
N SER A 186 -21.61 -7.03 10.22
CA SER A 186 -21.23 -8.19 9.43
C SER A 186 -21.01 -9.43 10.30
N ALA A 187 -21.10 -10.63 9.71
CA ALA A 187 -20.92 -11.89 10.44
C ALA A 187 -19.58 -11.97 11.19
N LYS A 188 -18.47 -11.49 10.58
CA LYS A 188 -17.15 -11.45 11.23
C LYS A 188 -17.11 -10.49 12.43
N VAL A 189 -17.75 -9.33 12.32
CA VAL A 189 -17.80 -8.39 13.46
C VAL A 189 -18.73 -8.92 14.56
N MET A 190 -19.83 -9.58 14.19
CA MET A 190 -20.73 -10.24 15.14
C MET A 190 -20.01 -11.37 15.90
N GLU A 191 -19.25 -12.22 15.20
CA GLU A 191 -18.41 -13.26 15.81
C GLU A 191 -17.46 -12.65 16.85
N PHE A 192 -16.77 -11.56 16.49
CA PHE A 192 -15.91 -10.82 17.40
C PHE A 192 -16.67 -10.33 18.65
N MET A 193 -17.83 -9.68 18.45
CA MET A 193 -18.63 -9.13 19.54
C MET A 193 -19.11 -10.21 20.52
N ILE A 194 -19.52 -11.37 20.01
CA ILE A 194 -19.91 -12.52 20.84
C ILE A 194 -18.71 -13.05 21.61
N ARG A 195 -17.56 -13.23 20.95
CA ARG A 195 -16.33 -13.72 21.58
C ARG A 195 -15.83 -12.81 22.70
N GLU A 196 -15.94 -11.50 22.52
CA GLU A 196 -15.54 -10.51 23.53
C GLU A 196 -16.61 -10.27 24.61
N GLY A 197 -17.70 -11.04 24.61
CA GLY A 197 -18.79 -10.93 25.60
C GLY A 197 -19.58 -9.62 25.49
N ILE A 198 -19.48 -8.92 24.35
CA ILE A 198 -20.24 -7.70 24.08
C ILE A 198 -21.70 -8.05 23.80
N TRP A 199 -21.93 -9.13 23.05
CA TRP A 199 -23.26 -9.69 22.78
C TRP A 199 -23.36 -11.13 23.27
N ASP A 200 -24.57 -11.53 23.66
CA ASP A 200 -24.89 -12.84 24.24
C ASP A 200 -25.03 -13.97 23.21
N GLY A 201 -25.05 -13.65 21.91
CA GLY A 201 -25.13 -14.62 20.82
C GLY A 201 -26.54 -15.14 20.50
N GLN A 202 -27.61 -14.58 21.09
CA GLN A 202 -29.01 -14.98 20.82
C GLN A 202 -29.70 -14.18 19.73
#